data_AF-A0A7Y4YKH7-F1
#
_entry.id   AF-A0A7Y4YKH7-F1
#
_cell.length_a   1.000
_cell.length_b   1.000
_cell.length_c   1.000
_cell.angle_alpha   90.00
_cell.angle_beta   90.00
_cell.angle_gamma   90.00
#
_symmetry.space_group_name_H-M   'P 1'
#
loop_
_entity.id
_entity.type
_entity.pdbx_description
1 polymer ?
#
loop_
_entity_poly.entity_id
_entity_poly.type
_entity_poly.pdbx_seq_one_letter_code
_entity_poly.pdbx_strand_id
1 'polypeptide(L)'
;MHCRACHRAMLSTSSQVVEDEKGAITITRWRCRPCHETAEEIWLSAGYRGPDPTRICYTVASQPLSQVSTTLRRAGVKRSSHAYAGVL
;
A
#
# COMPACT_ATOMS: atom_id res chain seq x y z
N MET A 1 -16.66 6.47 -2.90
CA MET A 1 -16.40 5.16 -3.56
C MET A 1 -16.65 4.03 -2.54
N HIS A 2 -17.06 2.84 -2.96
CA HIS A 2 -17.37 1.70 -2.08
C HIS A 2 -16.37 0.55 -2.27
N CYS A 3 -15.94 -0.07 -1.18
CA CYS A 3 -15.02 -1.19 -1.20
C CYS A 3 -15.67 -2.41 -1.87
N ARG A 4 -14.99 -3.03 -2.84
CA ARG A 4 -15.50 -4.24 -3.51
C ARG A 4 -15.49 -5.48 -2.60
N ALA A 5 -14.66 -5.49 -1.56
CA ALA A 5 -14.54 -6.63 -0.65
C ALA A 5 -15.61 -6.62 0.47
N CYS A 6 -15.85 -5.46 1.09
CA CYS A 6 -16.75 -5.36 2.24
C CYS A 6 -17.92 -4.39 2.04
N HIS A 7 -18.09 -3.83 0.84
CA HIS A 7 -19.17 -2.91 0.43
C HIS A 7 -19.32 -1.61 1.25
N ARG A 8 -18.42 -1.34 2.18
CA ARG A 8 -18.42 -0.12 2.99
C ARG A 8 -17.81 1.05 2.23
N ALA A 9 -18.19 2.27 2.64
CA ALA A 9 -17.61 3.49 2.12
C ALA A 9 -16.10 3.54 2.36
N MET A 10 -15.36 3.94 1.34
CA MET A 10 -13.92 4.15 1.41
C MET A 10 -13.60 5.63 1.61
N LEU A 11 -12.51 5.90 2.31
CA LEU A 11 -12.02 7.25 2.56
C LEU A 11 -10.96 7.61 1.53
N SER A 12 -11.04 8.82 0.99
CA SER A 12 -9.95 9.36 0.17
C SER A 12 -8.75 9.61 1.06
N THR A 13 -7.58 9.13 0.64
CA THR A 13 -6.31 9.31 1.36
C THR A 13 -5.39 10.31 0.69
N SER A 14 -5.50 10.45 -0.63
CA SER A 14 -4.74 11.44 -1.40
C SER A 14 -5.45 11.70 -2.72
N SER A 15 -5.29 12.91 -3.23
CA SER A 15 -5.69 13.29 -4.58
C SER A 15 -4.53 14.03 -5.23
N GLN A 16 -4.23 13.68 -6.48
CA GLN A 16 -3.19 14.31 -7.27
C GLN A 16 -3.76 14.64 -8.65
N VAL A 17 -3.39 15.81 -9.17
CA VAL A 17 -3.81 16.30 -10.49
C VAL A 17 -2.55 16.46 -11.33
N VAL A 18 -2.59 15.93 -12.55
CA VAL A 18 -1.55 16.11 -13.56
C VAL A 18 -2.20 16.81 -14.75
N GLU A 19 -1.64 17.95 -15.15
CA GLU A 19 -2.14 18.75 -16.27
C GLU A 19 -1.13 18.73 -17.42
N ASP A 20 -1.62 18.63 -18.66
CA ASP A 20 -0.84 18.74 -19.89
C ASP A 20 -1.65 19.45 -20.99
N GLU A 21 -1.09 19.52 -22.21
CA GLU A 21 -1.74 20.14 -23.37
C GLU A 21 -3.07 19.47 -23.79
N LYS A 22 -3.27 18.20 -23.43
CA LYS A 22 -4.50 17.44 -23.72
C LYS A 22 -5.54 17.61 -22.63
N GLY A 23 -5.15 17.99 -21.42
CA GLY A 23 -6.06 18.37 -20.34
C GLY A 23 -5.56 17.92 -18.98
N ALA A 24 -6.46 17.39 -18.15
CA ALA A 24 -6.16 17.02 -16.76
C ALA A 24 -6.50 15.56 -16.45
N ILE A 25 -5.59 14.92 -15.71
CA ILE A 25 -5.78 13.60 -15.10
C ILE A 25 -5.83 13.81 -13.59
N THR A 26 -6.94 13.43 -12.97
CA THR A 26 -7.05 13.40 -11.49
C THR A 26 -7.01 11.96 -11.01
N ILE A 27 -6.06 11.65 -10.11
CA ILE A 27 -5.94 10.32 -9.50
C ILE A 27 -6.24 10.46 -8.01
N THR A 28 -7.34 9.83 -7.57
CA THR A 28 -7.72 9.77 -6.15
C THR A 28 -7.46 8.38 -5.61
N ARG A 29 -6.68 8.30 -4.52
CA ARG A 29 -6.45 7.05 -3.79
C ARG A 29 -7.45 6.92 -2.65
N TRP A 30 -7.96 5.72 -2.49
CA TRP A 30 -8.96 5.39 -1.50
C TRP A 30 -8.49 4.25 -0.61
N ARG A 31 -8.87 4.30 0.67
CA ARG A 31 -8.62 3.23 1.63
C ARG A 31 -9.88 2.85 2.38
N CYS A 32 -10.14 1.55 2.48
CA CYS A 32 -11.19 1.00 3.31
C CYS A 32 -10.66 0.83 4.73
N ARG A 33 -11.30 1.47 5.73
CA ARG A 33 -10.86 1.32 7.13
C ARG A 33 -11.04 -0.10 7.67
N PRO A 34 -12.17 -0.79 7.42
CA PRO A 34 -12.42 -2.10 8.05
C PRO A 34 -11.62 -3.26 7.47
N CYS A 35 -11.42 -3.33 6.14
CA CYS A 35 -10.69 -4.43 5.50
C CYS A 35 -9.33 -4.02 4.93
N HIS A 36 -8.92 -2.77 5.11
CA HIS A 36 -7.65 -2.21 4.66
C HIS A 36 -7.37 -2.23 3.15
N GLU A 37 -8.31 -2.71 2.34
CA GLU A 37 -8.26 -2.62 0.87
C GLU A 37 -8.01 -1.19 0.38
N THR A 38 -7.24 -1.09 -0.69
CA THR A 38 -6.94 0.16 -1.38
C THR A 38 -7.47 0.14 -2.81
N ALA A 39 -7.83 1.32 -3.32
CA ALA A 39 -8.27 1.47 -4.69
C ALA A 39 -7.84 2.81 -5.26
N GLU A 40 -7.76 2.89 -6.57
CA GLU A 40 -7.52 4.13 -7.30
C GLU A 40 -8.71 4.46 -8.20
N GLU A 41 -9.06 5.73 -8.22
CA GLU A 41 -10.03 6.33 -9.12
C GLU A 41 -9.31 7.36 -9.99
N ILE A 42 -9.42 7.18 -11.30
CA ILE A 42 -8.82 8.08 -12.29
C ILE A 42 -9.94 8.79 -13.05
N TRP A 43 -9.91 10.10 -13.04
CA TRP A 43 -10.73 10.96 -13.89
C TRP A 43 -9.88 11.54 -15.00
N LEU A 44 -10.30 11.29 -16.24
CA LEU A 44 -9.67 11.79 -17.45
C LEU A 44 -10.54 12.90 -18.02
N SER A 45 -9.95 14.07 -18.29
CA SER A 45 -10.60 15.12 -19.05
C SER A 45 -10.94 14.67 -20.47
N ALA A 46 -11.85 15.40 -21.11
CA ALA A 46 -12.30 15.11 -22.47
C ALA A 46 -11.13 14.93 -23.47
N GLY A 47 -10.11 15.79 -23.43
CA GLY A 47 -9.00 15.71 -24.39
C GLY A 47 -8.16 14.42 -24.37
N TYR A 48 -8.35 13.51 -23.41
CA TYR A 48 -7.70 12.17 -23.41
C TYR A 48 -8.53 11.05 -24.04
N ARG A 49 -9.87 11.10 -24.01
CA ARG A 49 -10.75 9.95 -24.34
C ARG A 49 -11.95 10.28 -25.21
N GLY A 50 -12.17 11.55 -25.57
CA GLY A 50 -13.31 11.99 -26.38
C GLY A 50 -14.08 13.13 -25.71
N PRO A 51 -15.22 13.58 -26.24
CA PRO A 51 -15.91 14.76 -25.72
C PRO A 51 -16.31 14.63 -24.23
N ASP A 52 -16.45 13.40 -23.72
CA ASP A 52 -16.91 13.14 -22.37
C ASP A 52 -15.77 12.73 -21.42
N PRO A 53 -15.71 13.31 -20.22
CA PRO A 53 -14.80 12.86 -19.17
C PRO A 53 -15.01 11.39 -18.84
N THR A 54 -13.92 10.64 -18.72
CA THR A 54 -13.96 9.20 -18.42
C THR A 54 -13.50 8.91 -17.01
N ARG A 55 -14.24 8.06 -16.28
CA ARG A 55 -13.90 7.59 -14.94
C ARG A 55 -13.46 6.13 -14.97
N ILE A 56 -12.31 5.83 -14.39
CA ILE A 56 -11.77 4.48 -14.27
C ILE A 56 -11.56 4.14 -12.79
N CYS A 57 -12.06 3.00 -12.34
CA CYS A 57 -11.97 2.57 -10.93
C CYS A 57 -11.44 1.13 -10.83
N TYR A 58 -10.34 0.94 -10.08
CA TYR A 58 -9.77 -0.38 -9.83
C TYR A 58 -9.23 -0.54 -8.40
N THR A 59 -9.28 -1.76 -7.88
CA THR A 59 -8.66 -2.14 -6.60
C THR A 59 -7.17 -2.35 -6.81
N VAL A 60 -6.35 -1.79 -5.93
CA VAL A 60 -4.90 -1.98 -5.97
C VAL A 60 -4.62 -3.14 -5.03
N ALA A 61 -4.24 -4.31 -5.57
CA ALA A 61 -3.75 -5.39 -4.73
C ALA A 61 -2.52 -4.87 -3.97
N SER A 62 -2.57 -4.88 -2.64
CA SER A 62 -1.39 -4.63 -1.84
C SER A 62 -0.34 -5.66 -2.23
N GLN A 63 0.72 -5.21 -2.89
CA GLN A 63 1.87 -6.04 -3.21
C GLN A 63 2.32 -6.69 -1.89
N PRO A 64 2.46 -8.03 -1.82
CA PRO A 64 2.92 -8.64 -0.59
C PRO A 64 4.30 -8.04 -0.29
N LEU A 65 4.40 -7.37 0.85
CA LEU A 65 5.70 -6.98 1.40
C LEU A 65 6.47 -8.29 1.55
N SER A 66 7.44 -8.54 0.64
CA SER A 66 8.43 -9.58 0.85
C SER A 66 9.05 -9.31 2.21
N GLN A 67 8.65 -10.09 3.20
CA GLN A 67 9.32 -10.14 4.49
C GLN A 67 10.71 -10.67 4.19
N VAL A 68 11.66 -9.76 4.00
CA VAL A 68 13.08 -10.09 4.04
C VAL A 68 13.33 -10.52 5.48
N SER A 69 13.18 -11.81 5.73
CA SER A 69 13.71 -12.47 6.91
C SER A 69 15.22 -12.30 6.87
N THR A 70 15.75 -11.22 7.45
CA THR A 70 17.14 -11.17 7.86
C THR A 70 17.31 -12.14 9.01
N THR A 71 17.47 -13.42 8.71
CA THR A 71 18.10 -14.38 9.60
C THR A 71 19.57 -13.98 9.73
N LEU A 72 19.85 -13.06 10.65
CA LEU A 72 21.21 -12.80 11.10
C LEU A 72 21.71 -14.05 11.84
N ARG A 73 22.38 -14.92 11.07
CA ARG A 73 23.36 -15.88 11.55
C ARG A 73 24.28 -15.19 12.56
N ARG A 74 24.23 -15.61 13.83
CA ARG A 74 25.43 -15.67 14.67
C ARG A 74 25.72 -17.14 14.96
N ALA A 75 26.48 -17.73 14.03
CA ALA A 75 27.29 -18.88 14.33
C ALA A 75 28.35 -18.44 15.37
N GLY A 76 28.26 -18.98 16.58
CA GLY A 76 29.23 -18.76 17.66
C GLY A 76 29.62 -20.10 18.26
N VAL A 77 30.87 -20.48 18.04
CA VAL A 77 31.49 -21.76 18.36
C VAL A 77 31.75 -21.95 19.87
N LYS A 78 31.41 -23.14 20.37
CA LYS A 78 31.94 -24.00 21.47
C LYS A 78 33.00 -23.49 22.49
N ARG A 79 32.81 -23.99 23.74
CA ARG A 79 33.72 -24.17 24.93
C ARG A 79 33.91 -22.90 25.80
N SER A 80 33.97 -22.94 27.14
CA SER A 80 34.31 -23.96 28.15
C SER A 80 33.72 -23.61 29.54
N SER A 81 33.71 -24.59 30.44
CA SER A 81 33.41 -24.47 31.88
C SER A 81 34.31 -23.45 32.60
N HIS A 82 33.78 -22.80 33.64
CA HIS A 82 34.45 -22.65 34.95
C HIS A 82 33.40 -22.37 36.04
N ALA A 83 33.35 -23.27 37.02
CA ALA A 83 32.73 -23.04 38.32
C ALA A 83 33.70 -22.23 39.20
N TYR A 84 33.20 -21.27 39.99
CA TYR A 84 33.65 -21.00 41.36
C TYR A 84 32.63 -20.14 42.12
N ALA A 85 32.69 -20.28 43.44
CA ALA A 85 31.67 -20.05 44.46
C ALA A 85 31.48 -18.60 44.97
N GLY A 86 30.38 -18.39 45.69
CA GLY A 86 30.11 -17.26 46.61
C GLY A 86 28.74 -17.44 47.29
N VAL A 87 28.68 -18.18 48.41
CA VAL A 87 28.47 -17.66 49.77
C VAL A 87 27.18 -16.84 49.91
N LEU A 88 26.13 -17.46 50.46
CA LEU A 88 25.54 -17.14 51.78
C LEU A 88 24.72 -18.34 52.25
#